data_AF-L7RUF0-F1
#
_entry.id   AF-L7RUF0-F1
#
_cell.length_a   1.000
_cell.length_b   1.000
_cell.length_c   1.000
_cell.angle_alpha   90.00
_cell.angle_beta   90.00
_cell.angle_gamma   90.00
#
_symmetry.space_group_name_H-M   'P 1'
#
loop_
_entity.id
_entity.type
_entity.pdbx_description
1 polymer ?
#
loop_
_entity_poly.entity_id
_entity_poly.type
_entity_poly.pdbx_seq_one_letter_code
_entity_poly.pdbx_strand_id
1 'polypeptide(L)' 'LKTSRLLLERAKELDLAIVGVSFHVGSGCTDPETFVQAISDARCVFDMGAELGFSM' A
#
# COMPACT_ATOMS: atom_id res chain seq x y z
N LEU A 1 6.37 -3.46 0.00
CA LEU A 1 6.08 -3.65 1.44
C LEU A 1 7.04 -2.88 2.37
N LYS A 2 8.35 -3.21 2.45
CA LYS A 2 9.29 -2.52 3.38
C LYS A 2 9.32 -0.99 3.23
N THR A 3 9.49 -0.48 2.01
CA THR A 3 9.51 0.97 1.74
C THR A 3 8.17 1.63 2.06
N SER A 4 7.06 0.94 1.79
CA SER A 4 5.71 1.44 2.12
C SER A 4 5.56 1.71 3.61
N ARG A 5 6.03 0.81 4.48
CA ARG A 5 6.04 1.03 5.94
C ARG A 5 6.82 2.28 6.34
N LEU A 6 8.03 2.44 5.81
CA LEU A 6 8.86 3.63 6.10
C LEU A 6 8.19 4.93 5.64
N LEU A 7 7.48 4.91 4.51
CA LEU A 7 6.73 6.07 4.03
C LEU A 7 5.50 6.37 4.88
N LEU A 8 4.80 5.35 5.38
CA LEU A 8 3.69 5.53 6.32
C LEU A 8 4.17 6.12 7.66
N GLU A 9 5.28 5.60 8.20
CA GLU A 9 5.93 6.15 9.41
C GLU A 9 6.33 7.62 9.18
N ARG A 10 6.94 7.93 8.03
CA ARG A 10 7.30 9.30 7.69
C ARG A 10 6.08 10.22 7.51
N ALA A 11 5.00 9.73 6.91
CA ALA A 11 3.76 10.48 6.79
C ALA A 11 3.17 10.81 8.17
N LYS A 12 3.26 9.88 9.13
CA LYS A 12 2.82 10.09 10.51
C LYS A 12 3.64 11.18 11.21
N GLU A 13 4.97 11.16 11.05
CA GLU A 13 5.86 12.21 11.58
C GLU A 13 5.57 13.60 11.03
N LEU A 14 5.06 13.67 9.79
CA LEU A 14 4.71 14.91 9.09
C LEU A 14 3.25 15.32 9.26
N ASP A 15 2.46 14.60 10.05
CA ASP A 15 1.02 14.81 10.25
C ASP A 15 0.21 14.82 8.94
N LEU A 16 0.60 13.95 8.00
CA LEU A 16 -0.09 13.78 6.71
C LEU A 16 -1.11 12.65 6.78
N ALA A 17 -2.31 12.89 6.24
CA ALA A 17 -3.31 11.85 6.08
C ALA A 17 -2.99 10.96 4.86
N ILE A 18 -2.93 9.65 5.09
CA ILE A 18 -2.89 8.63 4.03
C ILE A 18 -4.24 7.92 4.01
N VAL A 19 -4.86 7.86 2.83
CA VAL A 19 -6.25 7.39 2.64
C VAL A 19 -6.36 6.19 1.70
N GLY A 20 -5.25 5.55 1.34
CA GLY A 20 -5.30 4.38 0.47
C GLY A 20 -4.00 4.04 -0.25
N VAL A 21 -4.10 3.04 -1.11
CA VAL A 21 -3.02 2.49 -1.93
C VAL A 21 -3.51 2.39 -3.38
N SER A 22 -2.63 2.66 -4.33
CA SER A 22 -2.85 2.37 -5.74
C SER A 22 -1.72 1.49 -6.28
N PHE A 23 -2.03 0.70 -7.30
CA PHE A 23 -1.06 -0.10 -8.03
C PHE A 23 -1.37 -0.08 -9.52
N HIS A 24 -0.36 -0.38 -10.33
CA HIS A 24 -0.50 -0.56 -11.77
C HIS A 24 0.31 -1.78 -12.18
N VAL A 25 -0.37 -2.78 -12.74
CA VAL A 25 0.24 -4.05 -13.16
C VAL A 25 1.00 -3.91 -14.49
N GLY A 26 0.66 -2.91 -15.32
CA GLY A 26 1.21 -2.72 -16.65
C GLY A 26 0.26 -3.18 -17.75
N SER A 27 0.16 -2.40 -18.83
CA SER A 27 -0.76 -2.67 -19.95
C SER A 27 -0.42 -3.92 -20.76
N GLY A 28 0.84 -4.37 -20.72
CA GLY A 28 1.32 -5.57 -21.42
C GLY A 28 1.37 -6.82 -20.54
N CYS A 29 0.81 -6.79 -19.32
CA CYS A 29 0.83 -7.95 -18.44
C CYS A 29 -0.03 -9.08 -19.03
N THR A 30 0.55 -10.28 -19.13
CA THR A 30 -0.12 -11.48 -19.63
C THR A 30 -0.46 -12.48 -18.52
N ASP A 31 -0.12 -12.16 -17.27
CA ASP A 31 -0.34 -13.03 -16.11
C ASP A 31 -1.36 -12.41 -15.14
N PRO A 32 -2.61 -12.92 -15.08
CA PRO A 32 -3.64 -12.36 -14.21
C PRO A 32 -3.35 -12.53 -12.71
N GLU A 33 -2.52 -13.50 -12.31
CA GLU A 33 -2.15 -13.68 -10.90
C GLU A 33 -1.38 -12.48 -10.35
N THR A 34 -0.78 -11.66 -11.22
CA THR A 34 -0.14 -10.41 -10.81
C THR A 34 -1.14 -9.42 -10.18
N PHE A 35 -2.41 -9.43 -10.61
CA PHE A 35 -3.45 -8.63 -9.95
C PHE A 35 -3.79 -9.18 -8.56
N VAL A 36 -3.87 -10.49 -8.41
CA VAL A 36 -4.12 -11.15 -7.11
C VAL A 36 -3.02 -10.77 -6.13
N GLN A 37 -1.76 -10.87 -6.56
CA GLN A 37 -0.62 -10.48 -5.74
C GLN A 37 -0.65 -8.98 -5.38
N ALA A 38 -0.96 -8.10 -6.34
CA ALA A 38 -1.02 -6.67 -6.09
C ALA A 38 -2.13 -6.29 -5.09
N ILE A 39 -3.29 -6.95 -5.16
CA ILE A 39 -4.39 -6.77 -4.19
C ILE A 39 -3.97 -7.26 -2.80
N SER A 40 -3.33 -8.44 -2.73
CA SER A 40 -2.80 -8.99 -1.47
C SER A 40 -1.76 -8.06 -0.84
N ASP A 41 -0.83 -7.54 -1.65
CA ASP A 41 0.19 -6.59 -1.20
C ASP A 41 -0.43 -5.27 -0.74
N ALA A 42 -1.43 -4.75 -1.47
CA ALA A 42 -2.17 -3.57 -1.06
C ALA A 42 -2.84 -3.79 0.31
N ARG A 43 -3.50 -4.93 0.52
CA ARG A 43 -4.10 -5.26 1.82
C ARG A 43 -3.06 -5.27 2.95
N CYS A 44 -1.88 -5.84 2.71
CA CYS A 44 -0.79 -5.81 3.68
C CYS A 44 -0.36 -4.37 4.03
N VAL A 45 -0.35 -3.45 3.06
CA VAL A 45 -0.07 -2.03 3.32
C VAL A 45 -1.21 -1.34 4.09
N PHE A 46 -2.47 -1.69 3.81
CA PHE A 46 -3.60 -1.21 4.63
C PHE A 46 -3.47 -1.65 6.09
N ASP A 47 -3.08 -2.90 6.35
CA ASP A 47 -2.84 -3.40 7.70
C ASP A 47 -1.70 -2.64 8.40
N MET A 48 -0.59 -2.39 7.69
CA MET A 48 0.50 -1.52 8.20
C MET A 48 0.01 -0.09 8.49
N GLY A 49 -0.87 0.45 7.65
CA GLY A 49 -1.48 1.77 7.88
C GLY A 49 -2.33 1.79 9.14
N ALA A 50 -3.13 0.75 9.37
CA ALA A 50 -3.95 0.58 10.56
C ALA A 50 -3.10 0.48 11.85
N GLU A 51 -1.97 -0.25 11.81
CA GLU A 51 -1.00 -0.32 12.93
C GLU A 51 -0.48 1.07 13.35
N LEU A 52 -0.36 2.00 12.39
CA LEU A 52 0.13 3.37 12.60
C LEU A 52 -1.01 4.38 12.86
N GLY A 53 -2.26 3.90 12.90
CA GLY A 53 -3.46 4.69 13.17
C GLY A 53 -3.95 5.53 11.98
N PHE A 54 -3.65 5.12 10.75
CA PHE A 54 -4.28 5.68 9.56
C PHE A 54 -5.65 5.03 9.31
N SER A 55 -6.62 5.83 8.86
CA SER A 55 -7.92 5.36 8.38
C SER A 55 -7.93 5.39 6.86
N MET A 56 -7.36 4.34 6.26
CA MET A 56 -7.24 4.15 4.81
C MET A 56 -8.46 3.48 4.20
#